data_AF-A0A9X9M5N3-F1
#
_entry.id   AF-A0A9X9M5N3-F1
#
_cell.length_a   1.000
_cell.length_b   1.000
_cell.length_c   1.000
_cell.angle_alpha   90.00
_cell.angle_beta   90.00
_cell.angle_gamma   90.00
#
_symmetry.space_group_name_H-M   'P 1'
#
loop_
_entity.id
_entity.type
_entity.pdbx_description
1 polymer ?
#
loop_
_entity_poly.entity_id
_entity_poly.type
_entity_poly.pdbx_seq_one_letter_code
_entity_poly.pdbx_strand_id
1 'polypeptide(L)'
;MGCRLACETRYVARKCGCRMMHMPGGAPVCSPQQYKDCANPALDAMLRKDACTCPNPCASTRYAKELSMVRIPSRASARFLARKHNRSEAYIAENVLVLDIF
;
A
#
# COMPACT_ATOMS: atom_id res chain seq x y z
N MET A 1 8.49 8.27 -12.03
CA MET A 1 7.42 7.23 -12.03
C MET A 1 8.07 5.88 -12.29
N GLY A 2 7.78 4.85 -11.47
CA GLY A 2 8.41 3.53 -11.61
C GLY A 2 7.88 2.75 -12.83
N CYS A 3 8.76 1.96 -13.46
CA CYS A 3 8.43 1.20 -14.68
C CYS A 3 7.22 0.28 -14.49
N ARG A 4 7.19 -0.49 -13.38
CA ARG A 4 6.14 -1.48 -13.14
C ARG A 4 4.75 -0.83 -12.99
N LEU A 5 4.65 0.23 -12.18
CA LEU A 5 3.42 1.00 -12.02
C LEU A 5 2.96 1.62 -13.35
N ALA A 6 3.89 2.12 -14.18
CA ALA A 6 3.56 2.66 -15.50
C ALA A 6 2.99 1.58 -16.44
N CYS A 7 3.59 0.40 -16.42
CA CYS A 7 3.11 -0.75 -17.20
C CYS A 7 1.72 -1.20 -16.75
N GLU A 8 1.53 -1.39 -15.44
CA GLU A 8 0.24 -1.75 -14.83
C GLU A 8 -0.85 -0.74 -15.17
N THR A 9 -0.54 0.55 -15.03
CA THR A 9 -1.46 1.66 -15.35
C THR A 9 -1.89 1.61 -16.81
N ARG A 10 -0.93 1.49 -17.75
CA ARG A 10 -1.23 1.40 -19.18
C ARG A 10 -2.03 0.14 -19.51
N TYR A 11 -1.73 -0.97 -18.84
CA TYR A 11 -2.42 -2.22 -19.06
C TYR A 11 -3.90 -2.13 -18.65
N VAL A 12 -4.17 -1.64 -17.43
CA VAL A 12 -5.54 -1.45 -16.93
C VAL A 12 -6.28 -0.39 -17.75
N ALA A 13 -5.66 0.75 -18.05
CA ALA A 13 -6.27 1.78 -18.88
C ALA A 13 -6.67 1.26 -20.27
N ARG A 14 -5.81 0.47 -20.91
CA ARG A 14 -6.11 -0.14 -22.21
C ARG A 14 -7.19 -1.22 -22.14
N LYS A 15 -7.20 -2.03 -21.08
CA LYS A 15 -8.15 -3.16 -20.96
C LYS A 15 -9.52 -2.76 -20.42
N CYS A 16 -9.56 -1.78 -19.52
CA CYS A 16 -10.75 -1.42 -18.76
C CYS A 16 -11.24 0.01 -19.02
N GLY A 17 -10.50 0.82 -19.80
CA GLY A 17 -10.85 2.21 -20.08
C GLY A 17 -10.74 3.14 -18.87
N CYS A 18 -10.15 2.67 -17.77
CA CYS A 18 -10.05 3.37 -16.51
C CYS A 18 -8.72 3.06 -15.81
N ARG A 19 -8.41 3.77 -14.73
CA ARG A 19 -7.26 3.48 -13.87
C ARG A 19 -7.71 3.24 -12.43
N MET A 20 -6.93 2.48 -11.67
CA MET A 20 -7.14 2.42 -10.23
C MET A 20 -6.74 3.74 -9.57
N MET A 21 -7.19 3.98 -8.34
CA MET A 21 -7.02 5.26 -7.64
C MET A 21 -5.55 5.65 -7.51
N HIS A 22 -4.72 4.69 -7.09
CA HIS A 22 -3.28 4.87 -6.87
C HIS A 22 -2.48 4.93 -8.18
N MET A 23 -3.10 4.60 -9.32
CA MET A 23 -2.44 4.62 -10.61
C MET A 23 -2.40 6.06 -11.15
N PRO A 24 -1.26 6.54 -11.67
CA PRO A 24 -1.16 7.86 -12.27
C PRO A 24 -1.86 7.94 -13.65
N GLY A 25 -1.87 9.14 -14.26
CA GLY A 25 -2.36 9.36 -15.62
C GLY A 25 -3.77 9.95 -15.69
N GLY A 26 -4.21 10.28 -16.91
CA GLY A 26 -5.45 11.01 -17.18
C GLY A 26 -6.69 10.14 -17.40
N ALA A 27 -6.58 8.81 -17.38
CA ALA A 27 -7.74 7.93 -17.46
C ALA A 27 -8.67 8.18 -16.25
N PRO A 28 -9.99 8.05 -16.42
CA PRO A 28 -10.92 8.17 -15.30
C PRO A 28 -10.66 7.06 -14.27
N VAL A 29 -10.96 7.34 -13.01
CA VAL A 29 -10.85 6.33 -11.94
C VAL A 29 -11.95 5.29 -12.14
N CYS A 30 -11.59 4.01 -12.05
CA CYS A 30 -12.54 2.91 -12.19
C CYS A 30 -13.67 2.99 -11.14
N SER A 31 -14.91 2.70 -11.53
CA SER A 31 -16.01 2.50 -10.59
C SER A 31 -15.84 1.19 -9.79
N PRO A 32 -16.50 1.02 -8.63
CA PRO A 32 -16.44 -0.23 -7.87
C PRO A 32 -16.77 -1.48 -8.72
N GLN A 33 -17.73 -1.36 -9.66
CA GLN A 33 -18.06 -2.44 -10.59
C GLN A 33 -16.91 -2.73 -11.56
N GLN A 34 -16.28 -1.69 -12.13
CA GLN A 34 -15.11 -1.85 -13.00
C GLN A 34 -13.90 -2.43 -12.25
N TYR A 35 -13.72 -2.11 -10.97
CA TYR A 35 -12.69 -2.75 -10.13
C TYR A 35 -12.90 -4.26 -10.04
N LYS A 36 -14.12 -4.67 -9.70
CA LYS A 36 -14.49 -6.08 -9.55
C LYS A 36 -14.40 -6.85 -10.87
N ASP A 37 -15.01 -6.31 -11.93
CA ASP A 37 -15.25 -7.05 -13.16
C ASP A 37 -14.08 -6.95 -14.15
N CYS A 38 -13.23 -5.93 -14.03
CA CYS A 38 -12.15 -5.69 -14.98
C CYS A 38 -10.79 -5.42 -14.33
N ALA A 39 -10.63 -4.35 -13.54
CA ALA A 39 -9.29 -3.89 -13.14
C ALA A 39 -8.52 -4.92 -12.29
N ASN A 40 -9.16 -5.50 -11.27
CA ASN A 40 -8.52 -6.53 -10.42
C ASN A 40 -8.22 -7.81 -11.23
N PRO A 41 -9.19 -8.44 -11.94
CA PRO A 41 -8.90 -9.61 -12.77
C PRO A 41 -7.84 -9.36 -13.85
N ALA A 42 -7.84 -8.16 -14.46
CA ALA A 42 -6.89 -7.78 -15.48
C ALA A 42 -5.45 -7.71 -14.92
N LEU A 43 -5.26 -7.10 -13.75
CA LEU A 43 -3.96 -7.07 -13.09
C LEU A 43 -3.50 -8.46 -12.65
N ASP A 44 -4.36 -9.27 -12.06
CA ASP A 44 -4.03 -10.64 -11.64
C ASP A 44 -3.64 -11.52 -12.82
N ALA A 45 -4.32 -11.35 -13.97
CA ALA A 45 -3.96 -12.04 -15.21
C ALA A 45 -2.63 -11.53 -15.79
N MET A 46 -2.36 -10.23 -15.68
CA MET A 46 -1.12 -9.62 -16.15
C MET A 46 0.10 -10.10 -15.35
N LEU A 47 -0.03 -10.14 -14.02
CA LEU A 47 1.04 -10.58 -13.11
C LEU A 47 1.42 -12.04 -13.34
N ARG A 48 0.46 -12.91 -13.63
CA ARG A 48 0.71 -14.32 -13.95
C ARG A 48 1.44 -14.55 -15.27
N LYS A 49 1.33 -13.61 -16.21
CA LYS A 49 1.95 -13.69 -17.54
C LYS A 49 3.28 -12.94 -17.65
N ASP A 50 3.74 -12.33 -16.55
CA ASP A 50 4.90 -11.44 -16.50
C ASP A 50 4.93 -10.43 -17.66
N ALA A 51 3.77 -9.83 -17.98
CA ALA A 51 3.61 -9.02 -19.18
C ALA A 51 4.36 -7.66 -19.15
N CYS A 52 5.08 -7.37 -18.06
CA CYS A 52 5.77 -6.11 -17.83
C CYS A 52 7.29 -6.33 -17.71
N THR A 53 7.99 -6.21 -18.82
CA THR A 53 9.46 -6.23 -18.82
C THR A 53 10.02 -4.89 -18.34
N CYS A 54 10.51 -4.85 -17.10
CA CYS A 54 11.14 -3.67 -16.51
C CYS A 54 12.64 -3.94 -16.27
N PRO A 55 13.55 -3.33 -17.04
CA PRO A 55 14.98 -3.51 -16.84
C PRO A 55 15.44 -2.90 -15.52
N ASN A 56 16.51 -3.45 -14.95
CA ASN A 56 17.15 -2.87 -13.77
C ASN A 56 17.76 -1.51 -14.14
N PRO A 57 17.55 -0.47 -13.31
CA PRO A 57 18.14 0.83 -13.55
C PRO A 57 19.65 0.80 -13.29
N CYS A 58 20.40 1.68 -13.95
CA CYS A 58 21.86 1.80 -13.77
C CYS A 58 22.25 2.31 -12.38
N ALA A 59 21.37 3.09 -11.74
CA ALA A 59 21.55 3.63 -10.40
C ALA A 59 20.35 3.25 -9.53
N SER A 60 20.61 2.67 -8.36
CA SER A 60 19.58 2.33 -7.38
C SER A 60 20.13 2.50 -5.97
N THR A 61 19.37 3.16 -5.11
CA THR A 61 19.67 3.25 -3.67
C THR A 61 18.83 2.21 -2.94
N ARG A 62 19.48 1.33 -2.18
CA ARG A 62 18.82 0.34 -1.32
C ARG A 62 19.11 0.66 0.13
N TYR A 63 18.06 0.77 0.93
CA TYR A 63 18.16 0.91 2.38
C TYR A 63 17.99 -0.46 3.02
N ALA A 64 19.06 -0.96 3.65
CA ALA A 64 18.97 -2.14 4.50
C ALA A 64 18.10 -1.80 5.71
N LYS A 65 17.29 -2.76 6.16
CA LYS A 65 16.38 -2.58 7.29
C LYS A 65 16.52 -3.75 8.25
N GLU A 66 16.64 -3.43 9.53
CA GLU A 66 16.59 -4.38 10.63
C GLU A 66 15.37 -4.05 11.49
N LEU A 67 14.57 -5.06 11.83
CA LEU A 67 13.32 -4.88 12.54
C LEU A 67 13.44 -5.41 13.96
N SER A 68 13.18 -4.55 14.93
CA SER A 68 13.01 -4.91 16.34
C SER A 68 11.65 -4.42 16.82
N MET A 69 10.98 -5.19 17.68
CA MET A 69 9.65 -4.86 18.18
C MET A 69 9.62 -4.91 19.71
N VAL A 70 8.90 -3.96 20.30
CA VAL A 70 8.58 -3.94 21.74
C VAL A 70 7.08 -3.74 21.92
N ARG A 71 6.55 -4.19 23.07
CA ARG A 71 5.12 -4.08 23.34
C ARG A 71 4.74 -2.67 23.79
N ILE A 72 3.72 -2.09 23.19
CA ILE A 72 3.06 -0.85 23.61
C ILE A 72 1.56 -1.10 23.81
N PRO A 73 0.92 -0.53 24.85
CA PRO A 73 1.51 0.19 25.97
C PRO A 73 2.14 -0.74 27.02
N SER A 74 3.03 -0.17 27.84
CA SER A 74 3.38 -0.79 29.13
C SER A 74 2.20 -0.68 30.11
N ARG A 75 2.19 -1.50 31.17
CA ARG A 75 1.15 -1.40 32.23
C ARG A 75 1.11 0.00 32.87
N ALA A 76 2.28 0.62 33.06
CA ALA A 76 2.38 1.95 33.67
C ALA A 76 1.85 3.06 32.74
N SER A 77 2.07 2.93 31.43
CA SER A 77 1.68 3.96 30.45
C SER A 77 0.25 3.79 29.93
N ALA A 78 -0.38 2.62 30.10
CA ALA A 78 -1.71 2.31 29.58
C ALA A 78 -2.78 3.33 30.02
N ARG A 79 -2.91 3.56 31.33
CA ARG A 79 -3.88 4.51 31.88
C ARG A 79 -3.64 5.95 31.45
N PHE A 80 -2.37 6.35 31.33
CA PHE A 80 -1.99 7.68 30.87
C PHE A 80 -2.41 7.90 29.41
N LEU A 81 -2.07 6.96 28.53
CA LEU A 81 -2.42 7.04 27.10
C LEU A 81 -3.95 6.97 26.89
N ALA A 82 -4.64 6.12 27.64
CA ALA A 82 -6.10 6.02 27.63
C ALA A 82 -6.76 7.37 27.94
N ARG A 83 -6.33 8.03 29.03
CA ARG A 83 -6.81 9.37 29.40
C ARG A 83 -6.44 10.42 28.36
N LYS A 84 -5.18 10.43 27.90
CA LYS A 84 -4.68 11.42 26.93
C LYS A 84 -5.45 11.39 25.62
N HIS A 85 -5.82 10.21 25.14
CA HIS A 85 -6.55 10.04 23.89
C HIS A 85 -8.06 9.89 24.07
N ASN A 86 -8.56 9.96 25.31
CA ASN A 86 -9.96 9.72 25.66
C ASN A 86 -10.50 8.39 25.09
N ARG A 87 -9.76 7.30 25.33
CA ARG A 87 -10.08 5.93 24.88
C ARG A 87 -9.89 4.95 26.04
N SER A 88 -10.43 3.74 25.91
CA SER A 88 -10.18 2.66 26.88
C SER A 88 -8.74 2.14 26.78
N GLU A 89 -8.22 1.55 27.86
CA GLU A 89 -6.88 0.93 27.82
C GLU A 89 -6.80 -0.20 26.78
N ALA A 90 -7.89 -0.97 26.60
CA ALA A 90 -7.99 -2.00 25.58
C ALA A 90 -7.87 -1.40 24.16
N TYR A 91 -8.57 -0.28 23.90
CA TYR A 91 -8.47 0.42 22.61
C TYR A 91 -7.04 0.87 22.34
N ILE A 92 -6.33 1.40 23.34
CA ILE A 92 -4.92 1.78 23.19
C ILE A 92 -4.05 0.56 22.82
N ALA A 93 -4.25 -0.58 23.49
CA ALA A 93 -3.46 -1.79 23.23
C ALA A 93 -3.69 -2.40 21.84
N GLU A 94 -4.90 -2.27 21.30
CA GLU A 94 -5.28 -2.88 20.01
C GLU A 94 -5.06 -1.96 18.81
N ASN A 95 -5.07 -0.64 19.01
CA ASN A 95 -5.15 0.33 17.91
C ASN A 95 -3.99 1.33 17.86
N VAL A 96 -3.12 1.39 18.87
CA VAL A 96 -1.98 2.31 18.90
C VAL A 96 -0.68 1.56 18.61
N LEU A 97 0.06 2.04 17.61
CA LEU A 97 1.41 1.59 17.28
C LEU A 97 2.35 2.79 17.24
N VAL A 98 3.64 2.51 17.44
CA VAL A 98 4.72 3.48 17.23
C VAL A 98 5.66 2.90 16.19
N LEU A 99 5.95 3.68 15.16
CA LEU A 99 6.90 3.34 14.10
C LEU A 99 8.07 4.32 14.20
N ASP A 100 9.26 3.79 14.45
CA ASP A 100 10.50 4.54 14.50
C ASP A 100 11.38 4.13 13.31
N ILE A 101 11.81 5.12 12.51
CA ILE A 101 12.64 4.94 11.32
C ILE A 101 13.76 5.98 11.42
N PHE A 102 15.00 5.50 11.51
CA PHE A 102 16.21 6.30 11.68
C PHE A 102 17.33 5.83 10.75
#